data_AF-A0AA37ANJ7-F1
#
_entry.id   AF-A0AA37ANJ7-F1
#
_cell.length_a   1.000
_cell.length_b   1.000
_cell.length_c   1.000
_cell.angle_alpha   90.00
_cell.angle_beta   90.00
_cell.angle_gamma   90.00
#
_symmetry.space_group_name_H-M   'P 1'
#
loop_
_entity.id
_entity.type
_entity.pdbx_description
1 polymer ?
#
loop_
_entity_poly.entity_id
_entity_poly.type
_entity_poly.pdbx_seq_one_letter_code
_entity_poly.pdbx_strand_id
1 'polypeptide(L)'
;MNFQDIHTYYQQLNIGQFFPHMLCKGEALTVAANKKFTVEPGYIYFCTEGSLTILMPDDGLNIGNTIEYMPIGLMERYCPLAKYEYRSSAKVKLVRIAWADFDQLFFGGGCERM
;
A
#
# COMPACT_ATOMS: atom_id res chain seq x y z
N MET A 1 12.99 16.90 7.04
CA MET A 1 12.98 15.57 6.41
C MET A 1 12.44 15.76 5.01
N ASN A 2 13.20 15.39 3.98
CA ASN A 2 12.79 15.53 2.58
C ASN A 2 12.27 14.17 2.03
N PHE A 3 11.66 14.18 0.84
CA PHE A 3 11.13 12.94 0.22
C PHE A 3 12.22 11.90 -0.05
N GLN A 4 13.44 12.34 -0.39
CA GLN A 4 14.57 11.45 -0.64
C GLN A 4 14.94 10.65 0.61
N ASP A 5 14.95 11.30 1.79
CA ASP A 5 15.24 10.65 3.07
C ASP A 5 14.21 9.55 3.37
N ILE A 6 12.92 9.83 3.14
CA ILE A 6 11.82 8.89 3.36
C ILE A 6 11.96 7.71 2.39
N HIS A 7 12.20 7.98 1.11
CA HIS A 7 12.33 6.93 0.10
C HIS A 7 13.56 6.04 0.37
N THR A 8 14.71 6.63 0.70
CA THR A 8 15.92 5.89 1.06
C THR A 8 15.71 5.03 2.29
N TYR A 9 15.06 5.55 3.34
CA TYR A 9 14.73 4.76 4.52
C TYR A 9 13.78 3.60 4.17
N TYR A 10 12.76 3.86 3.37
CA TYR A 10 11.78 2.84 2.98
C TYR A 10 12.43 1.68 2.20
N GLN A 11 13.37 1.99 1.31
CA GLN A 11 14.15 0.99 0.58
C GLN A 11 14.99 0.11 1.52
N GLN A 12 15.51 0.66 2.64
CA GLN A 12 16.26 -0.11 3.63
C GLN A 12 15.42 -1.14 4.39
N LEU A 13 14.10 -0.96 4.47
CA LEU A 13 13.20 -1.96 5.06
C LEU A 13 13.12 -3.25 4.23
N ASN A 14 13.65 -3.23 3.00
CA ASN A 14 13.72 -4.36 2.09
C ASN A 14 12.37 -5.09 1.94
N ILE A 15 11.28 -4.33 1.90
CA ILE A 15 9.92 -4.90 1.76
C ILE A 15 9.77 -5.60 0.41
N GLY A 16 10.55 -5.17 -0.60
CA GLY A 16 10.67 -5.85 -1.88
C GLY A 16 11.09 -7.33 -1.78
N GLN A 17 11.73 -7.78 -0.70
CA GLN A 17 12.05 -9.20 -0.52
C GLN A 17 10.81 -10.10 -0.44
N PHE A 18 9.69 -9.55 0.04
CA PHE A 18 8.42 -10.26 0.13
C PHE A 18 7.65 -10.23 -1.19
N PHE A 19 8.11 -9.48 -2.19
CA PHE A 19 7.43 -9.28 -3.46
C PHE A 19 7.12 -10.58 -4.20
N PRO A 20 8.02 -11.58 -4.30
CA PRO A 20 7.69 -12.87 -4.90
C PRO A 20 6.53 -13.58 -4.20
N HIS A 21 6.46 -13.49 -2.87
CA HIS A 21 5.36 -14.07 -2.10
C HIS A 21 4.05 -13.30 -2.29
N MET A 22 4.11 -11.96 -2.37
CA MET A 22 2.95 -11.13 -2.71
C MET A 22 2.42 -11.45 -4.10
N LEU A 23 3.28 -11.65 -5.10
CA LEU A 23 2.86 -12.04 -6.44
C LEU A 23 2.27 -13.46 -6.49
N CYS A 24 2.75 -14.36 -5.64
CA CYS A 24 2.28 -15.74 -5.59
C CYS A 24 0.90 -15.87 -4.93
N LYS A 25 0.66 -15.15 -3.82
CA LYS A 25 -0.59 -15.20 -3.06
C LYS A 25 -1.59 -14.11 -3.46
N GLY A 26 -1.10 -13.06 -4.10
CA GLY A 26 -1.87 -11.88 -4.43
C GLY A 26 -2.39 -11.85 -5.85
N GLU A 27 -3.34 -10.97 -6.06
CA GLU A 27 -3.93 -10.71 -7.36
C GLU A 27 -3.41 -9.39 -7.90
N ALA A 28 -2.86 -9.44 -9.12
CA ALA A 28 -2.41 -8.26 -9.83
C ALA A 28 -3.61 -7.48 -10.37
N LEU A 29 -3.62 -6.16 -10.15
CA LEU A 29 -4.62 -5.25 -10.70
C LEU A 29 -3.97 -4.00 -11.25
N THR A 30 -4.67 -3.35 -12.18
CA THR A 30 -4.22 -2.10 -12.80
C THR A 30 -5.26 -1.02 -12.56
N VAL A 31 -4.83 0.11 -12.01
CA VAL A 31 -5.62 1.33 -11.92
C VAL A 31 -5.28 2.19 -13.13
N ALA A 32 -6.27 2.47 -13.98
CA ALA A 32 -6.09 3.36 -15.12
C ALA A 32 -5.76 4.79 -14.65
N ALA A 33 -5.15 5.59 -15.51
CA ALA A 33 -4.84 6.99 -15.20
C ALA A 33 -6.11 7.80 -14.88
N ASN A 34 -5.97 8.79 -13.99
CA ASN A 34 -7.04 9.71 -13.59
C ASN A 34 -8.26 9.04 -12.96
N LYS A 35 -8.07 7.87 -12.32
CA LYS A 35 -9.16 7.12 -11.66
C LYS A 35 -9.01 7.14 -10.14
N LYS A 36 -10.17 7.15 -9.48
CA LYS A 36 -10.26 6.86 -8.05
C LYS A 36 -10.02 5.37 -7.85
N PHE A 37 -9.25 5.04 -6.83
CA PHE A 37 -9.02 3.70 -6.34
C PHE A 37 -9.70 3.56 -4.97
N THR A 38 -10.42 2.45 -4.79
CA THR A 38 -11.13 2.15 -3.53
C THR A 38 -10.44 0.97 -2.88
N VAL A 39 -10.03 1.15 -1.62
CA VAL A 39 -9.49 0.08 -0.80
C VAL A 39 -10.65 -0.76 -0.28
N GLU A 40 -10.64 -2.06 -0.58
CA GLU A 40 -11.66 -2.98 -0.10
C GLU A 40 -11.27 -3.53 1.29
N PRO A 41 -12.21 -3.57 2.24
CA PRO A 41 -11.99 -4.27 3.51
C PRO A 41 -11.58 -5.72 3.29
N GLY A 42 -10.65 -6.22 4.11
CA GLY A 42 -10.11 -7.58 3.99
C GLY A 42 -8.87 -7.70 3.10
N TYR A 43 -8.47 -6.63 2.40
CA TYR A 43 -7.29 -6.62 1.54
C TYR A 43 -6.26 -5.56 1.95
N ILE A 44 -5.00 -5.83 1.65
CA ILE A 44 -3.90 -4.86 1.62
C ILE A 44 -3.37 -4.80 0.19
N TYR A 45 -3.05 -3.60 -0.29
CA TYR A 45 -2.54 -3.38 -1.64
C TYR A 45 -1.10 -2.87 -1.59
N PHE A 46 -0.27 -3.36 -2.51
CA PHE A 46 1.11 -2.91 -2.67
C PHE A 46 1.28 -2.29 -4.05
N CYS A 47 1.83 -1.08 -4.08
CA CYS A 47 2.15 -0.40 -5.33
C CYS A 47 3.43 -0.98 -5.93
N THR A 48 3.33 -1.55 -7.14
CA THR A 48 4.44 -2.22 -7.83
C THR A 48 4.98 -1.40 -8.99
N GLU A 49 4.15 -0.51 -9.55
CA GLU A 49 4.55 0.43 -10.60
C GLU A 49 3.66 1.66 -10.54
N GLY A 50 4.24 2.87 -10.59
CA GLY A 50 3.52 4.13 -10.47
C GLY A 50 3.30 4.56 -9.02
N SER A 51 2.37 5.48 -8.80
CA SER A 51 1.99 5.96 -7.46
C SER A 51 0.53 6.40 -7.42
N LEU A 52 -0.08 6.28 -6.25
CA LEU A 52 -1.39 6.83 -5.92
C LEU A 52 -1.20 8.04 -5.01
N THR A 53 -1.93 9.11 -5.29
CA THR A 53 -2.09 10.22 -4.36
C THR A 53 -3.10 9.83 -3.28
N ILE A 54 -2.78 10.16 -2.03
CA ILE A 54 -3.61 9.95 -0.85
C ILE A 54 -4.26 11.29 -0.51
N LEU A 55 -5.59 11.30 -0.48
CA LEU A 55 -6.40 12.49 -0.24
C LEU A 55 -7.26 12.29 1.00
N MET A 56 -7.49 13.37 1.74
CA MET A 56 -8.55 13.41 2.73
C MET A 56 -9.93 13.32 2.04
N PRO A 57 -10.91 12.67 2.66
CA PRO A 57 -12.27 12.67 2.17
C PRO A 57 -12.84 14.09 2.24
N ASP A 58 -13.75 14.39 1.33
CA ASP A 58 -14.51 15.64 1.22
C ASP A 58 -13.74 16.86 0.68
N ASP A 59 -12.63 17.25 1.30
CA ASP A 59 -11.88 18.47 0.89
C ASP A 59 -10.83 18.19 -0.20
N GLY A 60 -10.53 16.91 -0.45
CA GLY A 60 -9.53 16.50 -1.44
C GLY A 60 -8.12 16.96 -1.08
N LEU A 61 -7.85 17.28 0.19
CA LEU A 61 -6.54 17.71 0.64
C LEU A 61 -5.54 16.59 0.40
N ASN A 62 -4.50 16.87 -0.38
CA ASN A 62 -3.42 15.94 -0.61
C ASN A 62 -2.55 15.83 0.64
N ILE A 63 -2.50 14.63 1.20
CA ILE A 63 -1.71 14.31 2.40
C ILE A 63 -0.48 13.47 2.10
N GLY A 64 -0.31 13.03 0.84
CA GLY A 64 0.88 12.30 0.41
C GLY A 64 0.69 11.53 -0.89
N ASN A 65 1.75 10.85 -1.31
CA ASN A 65 1.71 9.86 -2.39
C ASN A 65 2.28 8.54 -1.88
N THR A 66 1.77 7.44 -2.41
CA THR A 66 2.34 6.13 -2.17
C THR A 66 3.69 6.02 -2.87
N ILE A 67 4.61 5.29 -2.24
CA ILE A 67 5.88 4.88 -2.83
C ILE A 67 5.87 3.39 -3.15
N GLU A 68 6.89 2.92 -3.87
CA GLU A 68 7.02 1.51 -4.26
C GLU A 68 6.98 0.61 -3.02
N TYR A 69 6.21 -0.47 -3.10
CA TYR A 69 5.96 -1.43 -2.00
C TYR A 69 5.35 -0.83 -0.74
N MET A 70 4.79 0.38 -0.79
CA MET A 70 4.00 0.92 0.30
C MET A 70 2.69 0.13 0.46
N PRO A 71 2.40 -0.45 1.63
CA PRO A 71 1.13 -1.10 1.88
C PRO A 71 0.02 -0.04 2.05
N ILE A 72 -1.09 -0.27 1.34
CA ILE A 72 -2.29 0.56 1.35
C ILE A 72 -3.43 -0.27 1.97
N GLY A 73 -4.23 0.34 2.84
CA GLY A 73 -5.30 -0.35 3.57
C GLY A 73 -4.97 -0.74 5.01
N LEU A 74 -3.71 -0.55 5.46
CA LEU A 74 -3.33 -0.82 6.85
C LEU A 74 -3.92 0.20 7.82
N MET A 75 -3.95 1.48 7.44
CA MET A 75 -4.50 2.53 8.31
C MET A 75 -6.00 2.31 8.51
N GLU A 76 -6.72 1.99 7.43
CA GLU A 76 -8.15 1.69 7.44
C GLU A 76 -8.45 0.39 8.21
N ARG A 77 -7.56 -0.61 8.11
CA ARG A 77 -7.67 -1.86 8.87
C ARG A 77 -7.59 -1.63 10.38
N TYR A 78 -6.60 -0.85 10.84
CA TYR A 78 -6.35 -0.67 12.28
C TYR A 78 -7.06 0.55 12.89
N CYS A 79 -7.47 1.52 12.07
CA CYS A 79 -8.25 2.67 12.46
C CYS A 79 -9.44 2.84 11.50
N PRO A 80 -10.60 2.21 11.77
CA PRO A 80 -11.78 2.30 10.90
C PRO A 80 -12.37 3.72 10.74
N LEU A 81 -11.94 4.65 11.61
CA LEU A 81 -12.30 6.07 11.52
C LEU A 81 -11.46 6.80 10.46
N ALA A 82 -10.26 6.28 10.13
CA ALA A 82 -9.43 6.81 9.06
C ALA A 82 -10.06 6.41 7.72
N LYS A 83 -10.49 7.42 6.97
CA LYS A 83 -10.99 7.27 5.61
C LYS A 83 -10.07 8.09 4.72
N TYR A 84 -9.60 7.48 3.64
CA TYR A 84 -8.78 8.14 2.64
C TYR A 84 -9.35 7.89 1.25
N GLU A 85 -9.12 8.83 0.35
CA GLU A 85 -9.30 8.59 -1.06
C GLU A 85 -7.96 8.38 -1.74
N TYR A 86 -7.92 7.43 -2.67
CA TYR A 86 -6.73 7.16 -3.47
C TYR A 86 -7.01 7.53 -4.92
N ARG A 87 -6.09 8.24 -5.56
CA ARG A 87 -6.25 8.64 -6.96
C ARG A 87 -4.97 8.44 -7.75
N SER A 88 -5.12 7.88 -8.94
CA SER A 88 -4.03 7.74 -9.88
C SER A 88 -3.92 8.99 -10.78
N SER A 89 -2.72 9.51 -10.94
CA SER A 89 -2.42 10.53 -11.97
C SER A 89 -2.03 9.87 -13.30
N ALA A 90 -1.30 8.75 -13.23
CA ALA A 90 -0.92 7.90 -14.35
C ALA A 90 -1.42 6.45 -14.14
N LYS A 91 -1.13 5.54 -15.06
CA LYS A 91 -1.43 4.12 -14.88
C LYS A 91 -0.62 3.57 -13.69
N VAL A 92 -1.27 2.86 -12.78
CA VAL A 92 -0.66 2.25 -11.60
C VAL A 92 -0.88 0.75 -11.62
N LYS A 93 0.14 -0.04 -11.29
CA LYS A 93 0.01 -1.47 -11.04
C LYS A 93 0.07 -1.73 -9.54
N LEU A 94 -0.86 -2.54 -9.06
CA LEU A 94 -0.93 -2.96 -7.68
C LEU A 94 -0.99 -4.48 -7.61
N VAL A 95 -0.65 -5.01 -6.45
CA VAL A 95 -0.96 -6.38 -6.05
C VAL A 95 -1.80 -6.29 -4.79
N ARG A 96 -2.96 -6.95 -4.77
CA ARG A 96 -3.78 -7.10 -3.56
C ARG A 96 -3.55 -8.45 -2.92
N ILE A 97 -3.45 -8.49 -1.60
CA ILE A 97 -3.41 -9.73 -0.80
C ILE A 97 -4.45 -9.67 0.32
N ALA A 98 -4.97 -10.81 0.73
CA ALA A 98 -5.88 -10.88 1.87
C ALA A 98 -5.15 -10.52 3.18
N TRP A 99 -5.87 -10.01 4.17
CA TRP A 99 -5.31 -9.70 5.49
C TRP A 99 -4.61 -10.90 6.14
N ALA A 100 -5.19 -12.10 6.04
CA ALA A 100 -4.59 -13.31 6.59
C ALA A 100 -3.23 -13.64 5.95
N ASP A 101 -3.10 -13.44 4.63
CA ASP A 101 -1.84 -13.64 3.94
C ASP A 101 -0.81 -12.56 4.30
N PHE A 102 -1.25 -11.30 4.43
CA PHE A 102 -0.41 -10.23 4.95
C PHE A 102 0.12 -10.59 6.34
N ASP A 103 -0.76 -11.02 7.24
CA ASP A 103 -0.37 -11.35 8.61
C ASP A 103 0.62 -12.50 8.66
N GLN A 104 0.39 -13.55 7.86
CA GLN A 104 1.33 -14.66 7.79
C GLN A 104 2.70 -14.22 7.25
N LEU A 105 2.74 -13.35 6.25
CA LEU A 105 3.98 -12.88 5.64
C LEU A 105 4.78 -11.95 6.56
N PHE A 106 4.10 -11.04 7.27
CA PHE A 106 4.76 -9.98 8.04
C PHE A 106 4.83 -10.24 9.55
N PHE A 107 3.93 -11.06 10.09
CA PHE A 107 3.82 -11.38 11.52
C PHE A 107 3.88 -12.89 11.84
N GLY A 108 3.76 -13.78 10.83
CA GLY A 108 3.78 -15.23 11.03
C GLY A 108 5.16 -15.85 11.31
N GLY A 109 6.24 -15.07 11.17
CA GLY A 109 7.57 -15.43 11.67
C GLY A 109 7.67 -15.13 13.16
N GLY A 110 7.66 -16.18 14.00
CA GLY A 110 7.41 -16.09 15.43
C GLY A 110 8.38 -15.26 16.28
N CYS A 111 7.90 -14.91 17.47
CA CYS A 111 8.56 -14.52 18.74
C CYS A 111 9.75 -13.54 18.78
N GLU A 112 10.40 -13.18 17.68
CA GLU A 112 11.60 -12.31 17.69
C GLU A 112 11.32 -10.82 17.44
N ARG A 113 10.06 -10.37 17.59
CA ARG A 113 9.68 -8.96 17.36
C ARG A 113 8.89 -8.31 18.50
N MET A 114 9.00 -8.83 19.72
CA MET A 114 8.54 -8.14 20.94
C MET A 114 9.70 -7.44 21.64
#